data_AF-A0A1V5SFH3-F1
#
_entry.id   AF-A0A1V5SFH3-F1
#
_cell.length_a   1.000
_cell.length_b   1.000
_cell.length_c   1.000
_cell.angle_alpha   90.00
_cell.angle_beta   90.00
_cell.angle_gamma   90.00
#
_symmetry.space_group_name_H-M   'P 1'
#
loop_
_entity.id
_entity.type
_entity.pdbx_description
1 polymer ?
#
loop_
_entity_poly.entity_id
_entity_poly.type
_entity_poly.pdbx_seq_one_letter_code
_entity_poly.pdbx_strand_id
1 'polypeptide(L)'
;MEHLAIMRKSWGLTQKILSGQKKIESRWYKVKYVPWDRIKTGEIVYFKDSGEPITIKTEVDKVIQFSDLTPEKVKEILFQYGQSDGLGINKIPEFFEMFKEKNIAC
;
A
#
# COMPACT_ATOMS: atom_id res chain seq x y z
N MET A 1 4.85 -4.85 -17.49
CA MET A 1 4.31 -6.09 -16.88
C MET A 1 2.96 -5.74 -16.24
N GLU A 2 2.16 -6.74 -15.86
CA GLU A 2 0.88 -6.51 -15.17
C GLU A 2 0.91 -7.14 -13.78
N HIS A 3 0.32 -6.46 -12.81
CA HIS A 3 0.28 -6.87 -11.40
C HIS A 3 -1.17 -6.94 -10.89
N LEU A 4 -1.40 -7.74 -9.84
CA LEU A 4 -2.70 -7.85 -9.19
C LEU A 4 -2.58 -7.54 -7.70
N ALA A 5 -3.35 -6.54 -7.25
CA ALA A 5 -3.55 -6.22 -5.84
C ALA A 5 -4.91 -6.78 -5.37
N ILE A 6 -4.87 -7.63 -4.33
CA ILE A 6 -6.07 -8.20 -3.71
C ILE A 6 -6.32 -7.49 -2.40
N MET A 7 -7.46 -6.82 -2.32
CA MET A 7 -7.86 -5.99 -1.19
C MET A 7 -8.77 -6.74 -0.24
N ARG A 8 -8.65 -6.42 1.05
CA ARG A 8 -9.58 -6.94 2.07
C ARG A 8 -10.89 -6.15 1.99
N LYS A 9 -11.99 -6.82 1.61
CA LYS A 9 -13.34 -6.25 1.50
C LYS A 9 -13.73 -5.33 2.65
N SER A 10 -13.50 -5.78 3.89
CA SER A 10 -13.92 -5.06 5.09
C SER A 10 -13.20 -3.71 5.30
N TRP A 11 -12.16 -3.40 4.52
CA TRP A 11 -11.44 -2.13 4.61
C TRP A 11 -11.94 -1.08 3.59
N GLY A 12 -12.78 -1.48 2.62
CA GLY A 12 -13.38 -0.57 1.64
C GLY A 12 -12.38 0.17 0.76
N LEU A 13 -11.17 -0.39 0.56
CA LEU A 13 -10.09 0.30 -0.13
C LEU A 13 -10.34 0.48 -1.63
N THR A 14 -11.00 -0.49 -2.28
CA THR A 14 -11.40 -0.39 -3.70
C THR A 14 -12.29 0.84 -3.95
N GLN A 15 -13.23 1.13 -3.05
CA GLN A 15 -14.08 2.33 -3.15
C GLN A 15 -13.31 3.63 -2.91
N LYS A 16 -12.28 3.60 -2.05
CA LYS A 16 -11.37 4.74 -1.87
C LYS A 16 -10.50 4.99 -3.09
N ILE A 17 -10.11 3.95 -3.82
CA ILE A 17 -9.41 4.09 -5.10
C ILE A 17 -10.33 4.73 -6.14
N LEU A 18 -11.55 4.21 -6.28
CA LEU A 18 -12.54 4.74 -7.24
C LEU A 18 -12.94 6.19 -6.97
N SER A 19 -13.04 6.59 -5.70
CA SER A 19 -13.29 8.00 -5.32
C SER A 19 -12.05 8.90 -5.36
N GLY A 20 -10.87 8.36 -5.66
CA GLY A 20 -9.61 9.10 -5.69
C GLY A 20 -9.05 9.49 -4.31
N GLN A 21 -9.66 8.99 -3.23
CA GLN A 21 -9.17 9.19 -1.85
C GLN A 21 -7.89 8.41 -1.59
N LYS A 22 -7.79 7.19 -2.13
CA LYS A 22 -6.57 6.36 -2.09
C LYS A 22 -5.85 6.45 -3.43
N LYS A 23 -4.64 6.99 -3.41
CA LYS A 23 -3.76 7.16 -4.57
C LYS A 23 -2.46 6.35 -4.45
N ILE A 24 -2.13 5.91 -3.25
CA ILE A 24 -0.96 5.09 -2.96
C ILE A 24 -1.45 3.69 -2.60
N GLU A 25 -0.73 2.66 -3.04
CA GLU A 25 -0.85 1.27 -2.57
C GLU A 25 0.45 0.87 -1.89
N SER A 26 0.45 0.83 -0.55
CA SER A 26 1.61 0.41 0.24
C SER A 26 1.66 -1.10 0.49
N ARG A 27 2.86 -1.66 0.71
CA ARG A 27 3.06 -3.08 1.04
C ARG A 27 4.16 -3.25 2.09
N TRP A 28 3.74 -3.57 3.32
CA TRP A 28 4.64 -3.72 4.47
C TRP A 28 5.10 -5.16 4.67
N TYR A 29 6.40 -5.41 4.59
CA TYR A 29 7.00 -6.74 4.68
C TYR A 29 7.96 -6.90 5.86
N LYS A 30 7.89 -8.07 6.52
CA LYS A 30 8.92 -8.50 7.49
C LYS A 30 10.17 -9.05 6.81
N VAL A 31 10.11 -9.40 5.52
CA VAL A 31 11.21 -9.90 4.68
C VAL A 31 10.97 -9.41 3.27
N LYS A 32 12.00 -8.94 2.54
CA LYS A 32 11.85 -8.53 1.13
C LYS A 32 11.28 -9.69 0.31
N TYR A 33 10.13 -9.46 -0.31
CA TYR A 33 9.43 -10.45 -1.13
C TYR A 33 8.94 -9.79 -2.42
N VAL A 34 8.68 -10.58 -3.45
CA VAL A 34 8.10 -10.11 -4.71
C VAL A 34 6.78 -9.37 -4.40
N PRO A 35 6.59 -8.12 -4.85
CA PRO A 35 7.21 -7.48 -6.03
C PRO A 35 8.33 -6.47 -5.72
N TRP A 36 9.03 -6.58 -4.59
CA TRP A 36 10.20 -5.73 -4.30
C TRP A 36 11.19 -5.73 -5.48
N ASP A 37 11.60 -4.54 -5.93
CA ASP A 37 12.45 -4.26 -7.10
C ASP A 37 11.92 -4.77 -8.46
N ARG A 38 10.65 -5.18 -8.53
CA ARG A 38 10.04 -5.72 -9.76
C ARG A 38 8.95 -4.84 -10.37
N ILE A 39 8.26 -4.04 -9.57
CA ILE A 39 7.27 -3.08 -10.08
C ILE A 39 7.97 -1.82 -10.59
N LYS A 40 7.54 -1.31 -11.74
CA LYS A 40 8.14 -0.13 -12.38
C LYS A 40 7.08 0.90 -12.76
N THR A 41 7.50 2.16 -12.87
CA THR A 41 6.67 3.23 -13.46
C THR A 41 6.22 2.85 -14.88
N GLY A 42 4.96 3.17 -15.21
CA GLY A 42 4.29 2.83 -16.46
C GLY A 42 3.68 1.43 -16.51
N GLU A 43 3.86 0.61 -15.46
CA GLU A 43 3.23 -0.71 -15.40
C GLU A 43 1.79 -0.66 -14.91
N ILE A 44 1.02 -1.72 -15.19
CA ILE A 44 -0.39 -1.79 -14.84
C ILE A 44 -0.60 -2.57 -13.56
N VAL A 45 -1.44 -2.02 -12.67
CA VAL A 45 -1.93 -2.71 -11.47
C VAL A 45 -3.44 -2.86 -11.58
N TYR A 46 -3.91 -4.09 -11.51
CA TYR A 46 -5.32 -4.42 -11.36
C TYR A 46 -5.67 -4.54 -9.88
N PHE A 47 -6.85 -4.08 -9.48
CA PHE A 47 -7.36 -4.27 -8.12
C PHE A 47 -8.65 -5.08 -8.13
N LYS A 48 -8.77 -5.93 -7.13
CA LYS A 48 -9.99 -6.64 -6.79
C LYS A 48 -10.16 -6.75 -5.30
N ASP A 49 -11.40 -6.88 -4.87
CA ASP A 49 -11.69 -7.35 -3.52
C ASP A 49 -11.54 -8.88 -3.44
N SER A 50 -11.14 -9.38 -2.27
CA SER A 50 -10.97 -10.82 -2.06
C SER A 50 -12.26 -11.60 -2.36
N GLY A 51 -12.16 -12.58 -3.25
CA GLY A 51 -13.29 -13.39 -3.74
C GLY A 51 -14.14 -12.72 -4.83
N GLU A 52 -13.81 -11.50 -5.28
CA GLU A 52 -14.53 -10.80 -6.34
C GLU A 52 -13.75 -10.77 -7.66
N PRO A 53 -14.41 -10.41 -8.77
CA PRO A 53 -13.77 -10.06 -10.04
C PRO A 53 -12.88 -8.81 -9.92
N ILE A 54 -12.00 -8.63 -10.91
CA ILE A 54 -11.22 -7.41 -11.09
C ILE A 54 -12.15 -6.29 -11.58
N THR A 55 -12.11 -5.15 -10.91
CA THR A 55 -12.99 -4.01 -11.21
C THR A 55 -12.23 -2.71 -11.47
N ILE A 56 -10.93 -2.66 -11.16
CA ILE A 56 -10.13 -1.44 -11.27
C ILE A 56 -8.82 -1.76 -11.98
N LYS A 57 -8.40 -0.85 -12.86
CA LYS A 57 -7.10 -0.83 -13.54
C LYS A 57 -6.45 0.53 -13.32
N THR A 58 -5.20 0.55 -12.91
CA THR A 58 -4.40 1.78 -12.77
C THR A 58 -3.02 1.62 -13.38
N GLU A 59 -2.38 2.72 -13.73
CA GLU A 59 -0.98 2.77 -14.12
C GLU A 59 -0.11 3.24 -12.94
N VAL A 60 1.09 2.68 -12.80
CA VAL A 60 2.06 3.08 -11.78
C VAL A 60 2.74 4.37 -12.19
N ASP A 61 2.43 5.45 -11.47
CA ASP A 61 3.10 6.75 -11.67
C ASP A 61 4.52 6.74 -11.06
N LYS A 62 4.63 6.35 -9.80
CA LYS A 62 5.89 6.36 -9.04
C LYS A 62 6.02 5.15 -8.13
N VAL A 63 7.24 4.61 -8.03
CA VAL A 63 7.61 3.57 -7.07
C VAL A 63 8.52 4.18 -6.01
N ILE A 64 8.19 3.95 -4.74
CA ILE A 64 9.00 4.36 -3.58
C ILE A 64 9.20 3.12 -2.73
N GLN A 65 10.43 2.89 -2.26
CA GLN A 65 10.80 1.73 -1.48
C GLN A 65 11.63 2.18 -0.27
N PHE A 66 11.28 1.66 0.91
CA PHE A 66 11.98 1.93 2.15
C PHE A 66 12.52 0.63 2.74
N SER A 67 13.82 0.58 3.01
CA SER A 67 14.44 -0.53 3.74
C SER A 67 14.85 -0.12 5.15
N ASP A 68 15.15 -1.13 5.98
CA ASP A 68 15.71 -0.93 7.32
C ASP A 68 14.80 -0.05 8.17
N LEU A 69 13.52 -0.46 8.22
CA LEU A 69 12.46 0.26 8.89
C LEU A 69 12.69 0.22 10.41
N THR A 70 12.91 1.40 10.99
CA THR A 70 12.84 1.61 12.45
C THR A 70 11.46 2.15 12.81
N PRO A 71 11.02 2.04 14.07
CA PRO A 71 9.76 2.65 14.51
C PRO A 71 9.64 4.13 14.12
N GLU A 72 10.72 4.90 14.23
CA GLU A 72 10.74 6.32 13.83
C GLU A 72 10.44 6.49 12.34
N LYS A 73 11.11 5.72 11.47
CA LYS A 73 10.84 5.73 10.02
C LYS A 73 9.41 5.30 9.70
N VAL A 74 8.89 4.27 10.36
CA VAL A 74 7.50 3.80 10.18
C VAL A 74 6.53 4.94 10.49
N LYS A 75 6.76 5.66 11.60
CA LYS A 75 5.95 6.81 12.00
C LYS A 75 6.00 7.93 10.95
N GLU A 76 7.18 8.25 10.45
CA GLU A 76 7.37 9.26 9.39
C GLU A 76 6.64 8.88 8.10
N ILE A 77 6.79 7.64 7.64
CA ILE A 77 6.12 7.14 6.43
C ILE A 77 4.60 7.20 6.60
N LEU A 78 4.06 6.79 7.74
CA LEU A 78 2.62 6.85 7.99
C LEU A 78 2.10 8.28 8.05
N PHE A 79 2.86 9.21 8.63
CA PHE A 79 2.48 10.62 8.68
C PHE A 79 2.51 11.26 7.28
N GLN A 80 3.51 10.94 6.47
CA GLN A 80 3.66 11.48 5.12
C GLN A 80 2.67 10.89 4.12
N TYR A 81 2.45 9.57 4.14
CA TYR A 81 1.73 8.87 3.08
C TYR A 81 0.40 8.23 3.51
N GLY A 82 0.15 8.07 4.82
CA GLY A 82 -1.00 7.31 5.33
C GLY A 82 -2.37 7.85 4.93
N GLN A 83 -2.49 9.17 4.71
CA GLN A 83 -3.72 9.77 4.17
C GLN A 83 -3.99 9.30 2.74
N SER A 84 -3.00 9.43 1.85
CA SER A 84 -3.08 9.04 0.44
C SER A 84 -3.09 7.53 0.22
N ASP A 85 -2.64 6.75 1.20
CA ASP A 85 -2.74 5.28 1.21
C ASP A 85 -4.12 4.77 1.65
N GLY A 86 -5.04 5.69 2.01
CA GLY A 86 -6.41 5.37 2.38
C GLY A 86 -6.58 4.86 3.81
N LEU A 87 -5.52 4.90 4.63
CA LEU A 87 -5.54 4.49 6.05
C LEU A 87 -6.33 5.49 6.91
N GLY A 88 -6.29 6.77 6.53
CA GLY A 88 -6.94 7.87 7.24
C GLY A 88 -6.13 8.33 8.46
N ILE A 89 -6.06 9.64 8.67
CA ILE A 89 -5.18 10.26 9.69
C ILE A 89 -5.49 9.76 11.10
N ASN A 90 -6.78 9.58 11.42
CA ASN A 90 -7.21 9.16 12.75
C ASN A 90 -6.78 7.73 13.12
N LYS A 91 -6.44 6.90 12.13
CA LYS A 91 -6.03 5.50 12.34
C LYS A 91 -4.52 5.31 12.32
N ILE A 92 -3.74 6.37 12.09
CA ILE A 92 -2.27 6.29 12.09
C ILE A 92 -1.73 5.60 13.36
N PRO A 93 -2.22 5.88 14.58
CA PRO A 93 -1.73 5.18 15.78
C PRO A 93 -1.95 3.66 15.71
N GLU A 94 -3.12 3.22 15.24
CA GLU A 94 -3.43 1.78 15.10
C GLU A 94 -2.50 1.12 14.06
N PHE A 95 -2.30 1.76 12.91
CA PHE A 95 -1.41 1.24 11.87
C PHE A 95 0.06 1.28 12.27
N PHE A 96 0.47 2.27 13.05
CA PHE A 96 1.81 2.32 13.61
C PHE A 96 2.09 1.09 14.47
N GLU A 97 1.17 0.75 15.38
CA GLU A 97 1.27 -0.45 16.20
C GLU A 97 1.33 -1.74 15.36
N MET A 98 0.60 -1.79 14.25
CA MET A 98 0.64 -2.93 13.32
C MET A 98 1.96 -3.05 12.54
N PHE A 99 2.62 -1.92 12.25
CA PHE A 99 3.79 -1.88 11.36
C PHE A 99 5.13 -1.68 12.07
N LYS A 100 5.15 -1.25 13.34
CA LYS A 100 6.39 -0.96 14.09
C LYS A 100 7.37 -2.14 14.19
N GLU A 101 6.89 -3.37 14.05
CA GLU A 101 7.72 -4.59 14.07
C GLU A 101 8.07 -5.12 12.66
N LYS A 102 7.69 -4.40 11.60
CA LYS A 102 8.02 -4.75 10.21
C LYS A 102 9.40 -4.19 9.88
N ASN A 103 10.45 -4.83 10.38
CA ASN A 103 11.81 -4.27 10.37
C ASN A 103 12.51 -4.21 9.00
N ILE A 104 11.87 -4.64 7.89
CA ILE A 104 12.60 -4.91 6.65
C ILE A 104 12.18 -4.04 5.46
N ALA A 105 10.89 -3.88 5.15
CA ALA A 105 10.50 -3.22 3.89
C ALA A 105 9.08 -2.63 3.85
N CYS A 106 8.94 -1.48 3.17
CA CYS A 106 7.67 -0.86 2.74
C CYS A 106 7.80 -0.34 1.31
#